data_AF-A0A454CNP7-F1
#
_entry.id   AF-A0A454CNP7-F1
#
_cell.length_a   1.000
_cell.length_b   1.000
_cell.length_c   1.000
_cell.angle_alpha   90.00
_cell.angle_beta   90.00
_cell.angle_gamma   90.00
#
_symmetry.space_group_name_H-M   'P 1'
#
loop_
_entity.id
_entity.type
_entity.pdbx_description
1 polymer ?
#
loop_
_entity_poly.entity_id
_entity_poly.type
_entity_poly.pdbx_seq_one_letter_code
_entity_poly.pdbx_strand_id
1 'polypeptide(L)'
;INPYKYDSAMGLLITKLIPKNTGVLGFVIAALMGAIISSLAAVLNAASTLLTMDVYQRYIRPTAAQGEYVKFGRICIGVFVVIGCVVAPMLAEFKSIFGFIQSFQGYVS
;
A
#
# COMPACT_ATOMS: atom_id res chain seq x y z
N ILE A 1 -9.21 -29.54 5.56
CA ILE A 1 -8.37 -28.32 5.60
C ILE A 1 -8.65 -27.56 4.31
N ASN A 2 -9.45 -26.49 4.36
CA ASN A 2 -9.92 -25.79 3.15
C ASN A 2 -8.77 -24.99 2.50
N PRO A 3 -8.30 -25.35 1.28
CA PRO A 3 -7.06 -24.82 0.67
C PRO A 3 -7.25 -23.48 -0.07
N TYR A 4 -8.38 -22.79 0.11
CA TYR A 4 -8.74 -21.64 -0.70
C TYR A 4 -8.12 -20.34 -0.17
N LYS A 5 -7.22 -19.73 -0.95
CA LYS A 5 -6.77 -18.34 -0.79
C LYS A 5 -7.77 -17.41 -1.49
N TYR A 6 -8.66 -16.79 -0.70
CA TYR A 6 -9.76 -15.98 -1.23
C TYR A 6 -9.28 -14.76 -2.04
N ASP A 7 -8.15 -14.17 -1.65
CA ASP A 7 -7.59 -12.98 -2.30
C ASP A 7 -7.05 -13.27 -3.72
N SER A 8 -6.82 -14.54 -4.07
CA SER A 8 -6.35 -14.94 -5.40
C SER A 8 -7.48 -15.06 -6.43
N ALA A 9 -8.75 -15.01 -6.01
CA ALA A 9 -9.90 -15.26 -6.87
C ALA A 9 -9.97 -14.28 -8.05
N MET A 10 -9.78 -12.98 -7.80
CA MET A 10 -9.85 -11.96 -8.85
C MET A 10 -8.75 -12.15 -9.92
N GLY A 11 -7.51 -12.41 -9.51
CA GLY A 11 -6.41 -12.68 -10.43
C GLY A 11 -6.64 -13.94 -11.27
N LEU A 12 -7.23 -14.98 -10.67
CA LEU A 12 -7.61 -16.20 -11.38
C LEU A 12 -8.70 -15.95 -12.42
N LEU A 13 -9.74 -15.18 -12.08
CA LEU A 13 -10.80 -14.84 -13.03
C LEU A 13 -10.27 -14.02 -14.20
N ILE A 14 -9.46 -13.00 -13.94
CA ILE A 14 -8.85 -12.17 -14.98
C ILE A 14 -8.02 -13.03 -15.95
N THR A 15 -7.19 -13.94 -15.44
CA THR A 15 -6.29 -14.75 -16.27
C THR A 15 -6.98 -15.90 -17.01
N LYS A 16 -8.12 -16.38 -16.50
CA LYS A 16 -8.88 -17.50 -17.08
C LYS A 16 -10.01 -17.06 -18.02
N LEU A 17 -10.62 -15.89 -17.77
CA LEU A 17 -11.81 -15.44 -18.48
C LEU A 17 -11.53 -14.39 -19.56
N ILE A 18 -10.47 -13.59 -19.42
CA ILE A 18 -10.14 -12.55 -20.41
C ILE A 18 -9.42 -13.18 -21.61
N PRO A 19 -9.85 -12.89 -22.86
CA PRO A 19 -9.19 -13.39 -24.05
C PRO A 19 -7.75 -12.86 -24.12
N LYS A 20 -6.80 -13.80 -24.22
CA LYS A 20 -5.36 -13.50 -24.22
C LYS A 20 -4.85 -12.92 -25.54
N ASN A 21 -5.63 -13.03 -26.62
CA ASN A 21 -5.19 -12.76 -27.98
C ASN A 21 -5.31 -11.29 -28.40
N THR A 22 -6.00 -10.45 -27.63
CA THR A 22 -6.39 -9.09 -28.05
C THR A 22 -5.68 -7.98 -27.27
N GLY A 23 -4.64 -8.30 -26.48
CA GLY A 23 -3.94 -7.31 -25.63
C GLY A 23 -4.75 -6.76 -24.44
N VAL A 24 -6.06 -7.06 -24.38
CA VAL A 24 -6.99 -6.65 -23.30
C VAL A 24 -6.52 -7.14 -21.92
N LEU A 25 -5.94 -8.34 -21.85
CA LEU A 25 -5.34 -8.85 -20.61
C LEU A 25 -4.25 -7.90 -20.08
N GLY A 26 -3.37 -7.43 -20.96
CA GLY A 26 -2.31 -6.48 -20.60
C GLY A 26 -2.87 -5.14 -20.14
N PHE A 27 -3.92 -4.64 -20.80
CA PHE A 27 -4.61 -3.41 -20.40
C PHE A 27 -5.22 -3.53 -19.00
N VAL A 28 -5.90 -4.63 -18.70
CA VAL A 28 -6.53 -4.85 -17.38
C VAL A 28 -5.48 -4.98 -16.28
N ILE A 29 -4.39 -5.72 -16.53
CA ILE A 29 -3.28 -5.84 -15.56
C ILE A 29 -2.65 -4.46 -15.31
N ALA A 30 -2.41 -3.68 -16.37
CA ALA A 30 -1.86 -2.33 -16.24
C ALA A 30 -2.79 -1.39 -15.46
N ALA A 31 -4.09 -1.43 -15.73
CA ALA A 31 -5.09 -0.64 -15.00
C ALA A 31 -5.12 -1.00 -13.51
N LEU A 32 -5.04 -2.29 -13.16
CA LEU A 32 -4.98 -2.74 -11.78
C LEU A 32 -3.70 -2.31 -11.08
N MET A 33 -2.54 -2.48 -11.74
CA MET A 33 -1.26 -1.99 -11.19
C MET A 33 -1.31 -0.48 -10.95
N GLY A 34 -1.85 0.29 -11.91
CA GLY A 34 -2.05 1.72 -11.78
C GLY A 34 -2.95 2.10 -10.60
N ALA A 35 -4.06 1.38 -10.42
CA ALA A 35 -4.96 1.58 -9.28
C ALA A 35 -4.24 1.31 -7.94
N ILE A 36 -3.49 0.22 -7.84
CA ILE A 36 -2.73 -0.14 -6.64
C ILE A 36 -1.66 0.91 -6.32
N ILE A 37 -0.88 1.33 -7.33
CA ILE A 37 0.18 2.34 -7.16
C ILE A 37 -0.43 3.69 -6.74
N SER A 38 -1.55 4.08 -7.33
CA SER A 38 -2.26 5.31 -6.98
C SER A 38 -2.72 5.31 -5.52
N SER A 39 -3.38 4.24 -5.08
CA SER A 39 -3.79 4.09 -3.68
C SER A 39 -2.59 4.07 -2.73
N LEU A 40 -1.50 3.38 -3.08
CA LEU A 40 -0.30 3.34 -2.26
C LEU A 40 0.35 4.73 -2.14
N ALA A 41 0.46 5.46 -3.24
CA ALA A 41 0.99 6.82 -3.25
C ALA A 41 0.15 7.77 -2.39
N ALA A 42 -1.18 7.65 -2.43
CA ALA A 42 -2.07 8.45 -1.59
C ALA A 42 -1.85 8.19 -0.09
N VAL A 43 -1.78 6.91 0.32
CA VAL A 43 -1.55 6.54 1.73
C VAL A 43 -0.17 6.98 2.21
N LEU A 44 0.88 6.76 1.40
CA LEU A 44 2.25 7.16 1.75
C LEU A 44 2.40 8.68 1.86
N ASN A 45 1.75 9.45 0.98
CA ASN A 45 1.78 10.91 1.03
C ASN A 45 1.04 11.44 2.26
N ALA A 46 -0.12 10.85 2.59
CA ALA A 46 -0.85 11.19 3.81
C ALA A 46 0.00 10.92 5.07
N ALA A 47 0.58 9.72 5.19
CA ALA A 47 1.45 9.37 6.31
C ALA A 47 2.69 10.27 6.42
N SER A 48 3.32 10.59 5.28
CA SER A 48 4.44 11.53 5.21
C SER A 48 4.05 12.92 5.69
N THR A 49 2.87 13.41 5.29
CA THR A 49 2.38 14.74 5.69
C THR A 49 2.10 14.77 7.19
N LEU A 50 1.44 13.75 7.73
CA LEU A 50 1.21 13.60 9.18
C LEU A 50 2.54 13.63 9.95
N LEU A 51 3.52 12.81 9.58
CA LEU A 51 4.82 12.84 10.25
C LEU A 51 5.55 14.18 10.08
N THR A 52 5.46 14.80 8.91
CA THR A 52 6.17 16.07 8.66
C THR A 52 5.55 17.22 9.45
N MET A 53 4.23 17.36 9.45
CA MET A 53 3.53 18.47 10.08
C MET A 53 3.35 18.23 11.59
N ASP A 54 2.91 17.03 11.99
CA ASP A 54 2.58 16.75 13.38
C ASP A 54 3.79 16.37 14.23
N VAL A 55 4.85 15.81 13.62
CA VAL A 55 6.07 15.43 14.35
C VAL A 55 7.23 16.38 14.04
N TYR A 56 7.63 16.50 12.77
CA TYR A 56 8.85 17.23 12.42
C TYR A 56 8.72 18.74 12.65
N GLN A 57 7.66 19.37 12.13
CA GLN A 57 7.40 20.79 12.37
C GLN A 57 7.07 21.07 13.83
N ARG A 58 6.21 20.26 14.47
CA ARG A 58 5.76 20.57 15.83
C ARG A 58 6.80 20.32 16.91
N TYR A 59 7.60 19.24 16.80
CA TYR A 59 8.48 18.79 17.89
C TYR A 59 9.97 18.82 17.56
N ILE A 60 10.37 18.72 16.28
CA ILE A 60 11.79 18.62 15.91
C ILE A 60 12.36 19.98 15.54
N ARG A 61 11.79 20.65 14.53
CA ARG A 61 12.24 21.96 14.03
C ARG A 61 11.05 22.81 13.52
N PRO A 62 10.46 23.65 14.38
CA PRO A 62 9.31 24.49 14.02
C PRO A 62 9.60 25.59 13.00
N THR A 63 10.87 26.00 12.91
CA THR A 63 11.35 27.07 12.03
C THR A 63 12.08 26.54 10.80
N ALA A 64 11.91 25.26 10.45
CA ALA A 64 12.56 24.69 9.27
C ALA A 64 12.05 25.33 7.98
N ALA A 65 12.94 25.43 6.98
CA ALA A 65 12.58 25.97 5.67
C ALA A 65 11.70 24.96 4.90
N GLN A 66 10.87 25.45 3.96
CA GLN A 66 9.96 24.59 3.18
C GLN A 66 10.67 23.41 2.49
N GLY A 67 11.90 23.63 2.01
CA GLY A 67 12.71 22.58 1.40
C GLY A 67 13.13 21.46 2.37
N GLU A 68 13.24 21.73 3.66
CA GLU A 68 13.56 20.71 4.67
C GLU A 68 12.35 19.81 4.96
N TYR A 69 11.14 20.39 5.04
CA TYR A 69 9.90 19.60 5.18
C TYR A 69 9.70 18.63 4.03
N VAL A 70 9.93 19.07 2.78
CA VAL A 70 9.83 18.21 1.60
C VAL A 70 10.89 17.11 1.62
N LYS A 71 12.14 17.43 2.00
CA LYS A 71 13.21 16.42 2.12
C LYS A 71 12.87 15.37 3.17
N PHE A 72 12.41 15.80 4.35
CA PHE A 72 12.00 14.90 5.42
C PHE A 72 10.85 13.99 4.98
N GLY A 73 9.81 14.56 4.37
CA GLY A 73 8.69 13.78 3.86
C GLY A 73 9.11 12.72 2.82
N ARG A 74 10.00 13.08 1.88
CA ARG A 74 10.54 12.11 0.90
C ARG A 74 11.32 10.97 1.56
N ILE A 75 12.05 11.25 2.64
CA ILE A 75 12.74 10.21 3.42
C ILE A 75 11.72 9.32 4.13
N CYS A 76 10.69 9.88 4.75
CA CYS A 76 9.61 9.11 5.40
C CYS A 76 8.94 8.15 4.42
N ILE A 77 8.63 8.60 3.20
CA ILE A 77 8.07 7.74 2.16
C ILE A 77 9.00 6.54 1.88
N GLY A 78 10.30 6.79 1.71
CA GLY A 78 11.28 5.71 1.51
C GLY A 78 11.30 4.71 2.66
N VAL A 79 11.28 5.20 3.90
CA VAL A 79 11.24 4.36 5.11
C VAL A 79 9.97 3.51 5.15
N PHE A 80 8.79 4.10 4.90
CA PHE A 80 7.52 3.38 4.87
C PHE A 80 7.47 2.32 3.78
N VAL A 81 8.03 2.60 2.60
CA VAL A 81 8.14 1.61 1.52
C VAL A 81 9.00 0.43 1.95
N VAL A 82 10.16 0.68 2.58
CA VAL A 82 11.04 -0.39 3.07
C VAL A 82 10.33 -1.25 4.12
N ILE A 83 9.66 -0.62 5.09
CA ILE A 83 8.88 -1.33 6.12
C ILE A 83 7.77 -2.16 5.45
N GLY A 84 7.04 -1.58 4.50
CA GLY A 84 6.00 -2.27 3.74
C GLY A 84 6.54 -3.49 3.00
N CYS A 85 7.70 -3.39 2.33
CA CYS A 85 8.33 -4.51 1.64
C CYS A 85 8.76 -5.64 2.58
N VAL A 86 9.16 -5.32 3.82
CA VAL A 86 9.54 -6.32 4.83
C VAL A 86 8.31 -7.00 5.42
N VAL A 87 7.22 -6.26 5.65
CA VAL A 87 5.99 -6.78 6.27
C VAL A 87 5.11 -7.52 5.25
N ALA A 88 5.08 -7.09 3.99
CA ALA A 88 4.31 -7.70 2.91
C ALA A 88 4.41 -9.23 2.81
N PRO A 89 5.59 -9.87 2.85
CA PRO A 89 5.68 -11.33 2.82
C PRO A 89 5.07 -12.01 4.04
N MET A 90 5.09 -11.37 5.21
CA MET A 90 4.48 -11.94 6.43
C MET A 90 2.95 -12.03 6.30
N LEU A 91 2.33 -11.13 5.52
CA LEU A 91 0.90 -11.18 5.21
C LEU A 91 0.51 -12.36 4.29
N ALA A 92 1.47 -12.95 3.55
CA ALA A 92 1.19 -14.05 2.63
C ALA A 92 0.85 -15.38 3.34
N GLU A 93 1.17 -15.48 4.63
CA GLU A 93 0.81 -16.59 5.50
C GLU A 93 -0.66 -16.53 5.96
N PHE A 94 -1.30 -15.36 5.85
CA PHE A 94 -2.71 -15.20 6.19
C PHE A 94 -3.63 -15.73 5.09
N LYS A 95 -4.76 -16.32 5.52
CA LYS A 95 -5.76 -16.90 4.60
C LYS A 95 -6.61 -15.85 3.88
N SER A 96 -6.78 -14.68 4.49
CA SER A 96 -7.44 -13.51 3.89
C SER A 96 -6.85 -12.23 4.46
N ILE A 97 -6.40 -11.36 3.55
CA ILE A 97 -5.90 -10.01 3.88
C ILE A 97 -7.02 -9.16 4.49
N PHE A 98 -8.26 -9.30 3.99
CA PHE A 98 -9.40 -8.58 4.53
C PHE A 98 -9.67 -8.97 5.99
N GLY A 99 -9.60 -10.27 6.30
CA GLY A 99 -9.71 -10.76 7.67
C GLY A 99 -8.61 -10.20 8.59
N PHE A 100 -7.37 -10.13 8.10
CA PHE A 100 -6.27 -9.50 8.83
C PHE A 100 -6.56 -8.02 9.14
N ILE A 101 -7.00 -7.26 8.13
CA ILE A 101 -7.35 -5.83 8.29
C ILE A 101 -8.45 -5.66 9.34
N GLN A 102 -9.47 -6.52 9.33
CA GLN A 102 -10.56 -6.48 10.33
C GLN A 102 -10.06 -6.82 11.74
N SER A 103 -9.22 -7.85 11.89
CA SER A 103 -8.63 -8.21 13.19
C SER A 103 -7.76 -7.08 13.75
N PHE A 104 -6.99 -6.41 12.90
CA PHE A 104 -6.17 -5.28 13.32
C PHE A 104 -7.01 -4.08 13.75
N GLN A 105 -8.05 -3.72 12.97
CA GLN A 105 -8.98 -2.64 13.35
C GLN A 105 -9.74 -2.96 14.63
N GLY A 106 -10.19 -4.21 14.82
CA GLY A 106 -10.90 -4.65 16.02
C GLY A 106 -10.02 -4.74 17.27
N TYR A 107 -8.69 -4.72 17.14
CA TYR A 107 -7.76 -4.60 18.27
C TYR A 107 -7.53 -3.12 18.68
N VAL A 108 -7.75 -2.19 17.74
CA VAL A 108 -7.52 -0.74 17.94
C VAL A 108 -8.78 0.00 18.40
N SER A 109 -9.98 -0.55 18.18
CA SER A 109 -11.26 -0.06 18.73
C SER A 109 -11.59 -0.68 20.08
#